data_AF-A0A7Y6CDF6-F1
#
_entry.id   AF-A0A7Y6CDF6-F1
#
_cell.length_a   1.000
_cell.length_b   1.000
_cell.length_c   1.000
_cell.angle_alpha   90.00
_cell.angle_beta   90.00
_cell.angle_gamma   90.00
#
_symmetry.space_group_name_H-M   'P 1'
#
loop_
_entity.id
_entity.type
_entity.pdbx_description
1 polymer ?
#
loop_
_entity_poly.entity_id
_entity_poly.type
_entity_poly.pdbx_seq_one_letter_code
_entity_poly.pdbx_strand_id
1 'polypeptide(L)'
;MWTRSRATEPSCRFSATTSGSSTEPGSRAAETAALRQVGRLLYADRVSAACTHTGQIEFGELPAQIAGCEDCLEIGARWVHLRMCTTCGKIGCCDSSPNKHATKHARETDHPIVRSAEPGEDWFWCYVDEVMFERAA
;
A
#
# COMPACT_ATOMS: atom_id res chain seq x y z
N MET A 1 -14.48 -22.41 63.44
CA MET A 1 -14.31 -23.83 63.80
C MET A 1 -15.44 -24.63 63.18
N TRP A 2 -15.21 -25.27 62.04
CA TRP A 2 -15.96 -26.46 61.65
C TRP A 2 -15.07 -27.30 60.73
N THR A 3 -14.61 -28.41 61.27
CA THR A 3 -13.86 -29.46 60.59
C THR A 3 -14.82 -30.51 60.05
N ARG A 4 -14.64 -30.93 58.80
CA ARG A 4 -14.89 -32.29 58.30
C ARG A 4 -14.25 -32.38 56.91
N SER A 5 -13.11 -33.04 56.79
CA SER A 5 -12.95 -34.50 56.65
C SER A 5 -12.87 -34.89 55.18
N ARG A 6 -11.67 -35.34 54.81
CA ARG A 6 -11.37 -36.09 53.59
C ARG A 6 -12.26 -37.32 53.49
N ALA A 7 -12.71 -37.61 52.28
CA ALA A 7 -13.12 -38.93 51.84
C ALA A 7 -12.43 -39.22 50.51
N THR A 8 -12.07 -40.48 50.34
CA THR A 8 -11.04 -41.02 49.47
C THR A 8 -11.70 -41.90 48.40
N GLU A 9 -11.30 -41.70 47.13
CA GLU A 9 -11.33 -42.65 45.98
C GLU A 9 -12.69 -43.14 45.43
N PRO A 10 -12.80 -43.66 44.17
CA PRO A 10 -11.73 -44.16 43.29
C PRO A 10 -11.77 -43.70 41.81
N SER A 11 -10.62 -43.96 41.18
CA SER A 11 -10.32 -44.16 39.76
C SER A 11 -11.48 -44.19 38.75
N CYS A 12 -11.51 -43.19 37.86
CA CYS A 12 -11.93 -43.38 36.48
C CYS A 12 -10.81 -42.88 35.56
N ARG A 13 -9.93 -43.81 35.23
CA ARG A 13 -8.90 -43.68 34.20
C ARG A 13 -9.61 -43.63 32.85
N PHE A 14 -9.83 -42.42 32.31
CA PHE A 14 -10.11 -42.25 30.89
C PHE A 14 -8.88 -41.64 30.24
N SER A 15 -8.04 -42.52 29.69
CA SER A 15 -7.04 -42.15 28.70
C SER A 15 -7.78 -41.68 27.45
N ALA A 16 -7.88 -40.38 27.24
CA ALA A 16 -8.23 -39.83 25.93
C ALA A 16 -6.94 -39.76 25.10
N THR A 17 -6.61 -40.87 24.44
CA THR A 17 -5.67 -40.83 23.31
C THR A 17 -6.43 -40.23 22.13
N THR A 18 -6.46 -38.90 22.02
CA THR A 18 -6.72 -38.28 20.72
C THR A 18 -5.43 -38.39 19.91
N SER A 19 -5.30 -39.50 19.21
CA SER A 19 -4.53 -39.56 17.97
C SER A 19 -5.21 -38.63 16.97
N GLY A 20 -4.99 -37.33 17.13
CA GLY A 20 -5.22 -36.37 16.07
C GLY A 20 -4.15 -36.61 15.03
N SER A 21 -4.46 -37.47 14.06
CA SER A 21 -3.74 -37.53 12.79
C SER A 21 -3.70 -36.10 12.24
N SER A 22 -2.53 -35.49 12.32
CA SER A 22 -2.21 -34.28 11.58
C SER A 22 -2.41 -34.59 10.10
N THR A 23 -3.61 -34.34 9.60
CA THR A 23 -3.82 -34.16 8.18
C THR A 23 -3.12 -32.85 7.86
N GLU A 24 -1.84 -32.94 7.48
CA GLU A 24 -1.19 -31.84 6.79
C GLU A 24 -2.08 -31.49 5.60
N PRO A 25 -2.65 -30.27 5.50
CA PRO A 25 -3.35 -29.89 4.31
C PRO A 25 -2.31 -29.78 3.20
N GLY A 26 -2.22 -30.81 2.35
CA GLY A 26 -1.49 -30.77 1.08
C GLY A 26 -1.91 -29.52 0.33
N SER A 27 -1.02 -28.54 0.32
CA SER A 27 -1.40 -27.14 0.42
C SER A 27 -1.56 -26.51 -0.96
N ARG A 28 -2.59 -26.88 -1.73
CA ARG A 28 -2.96 -26.12 -2.94
C ARG A 28 -3.18 -24.62 -2.64
N ALA A 29 -3.66 -24.31 -1.43
CA ALA A 29 -3.80 -22.95 -0.93
C ALA A 29 -2.44 -22.27 -0.63
N ALA A 30 -1.45 -22.99 -0.09
CA ALA A 30 -0.13 -22.41 0.14
C ALA A 30 0.69 -22.31 -1.17
N GLU A 31 0.48 -23.22 -2.11
CA GLU A 31 1.10 -23.20 -3.44
C GLU A 31 0.58 -22.02 -4.28
N THR A 32 -0.73 -21.73 -4.22
CA THR A 32 -1.30 -20.50 -4.82
C THR A 32 -0.88 -19.23 -4.09
N ALA A 33 -0.73 -19.25 -2.76
CA ALA A 33 -0.20 -18.11 -2.00
C ALA A 33 1.26 -17.82 -2.35
N ALA A 34 2.10 -18.86 -2.50
CA ALA A 34 3.49 -18.74 -2.91
C ALA A 34 3.62 -18.19 -4.35
N LEU A 35 2.78 -18.65 -5.29
CA LEU A 35 2.73 -18.13 -6.66
C LEU A 35 2.30 -16.65 -6.72
N ARG A 36 1.34 -16.23 -5.86
CA ARG A 36 0.97 -14.81 -5.70
C ARG A 36 2.13 -13.98 -5.12
N GLN A 37 2.88 -14.55 -4.17
CA GLN A 37 4.02 -13.89 -3.55
C GLN A 37 5.17 -13.67 -4.54
N VAL A 38 5.53 -14.69 -5.34
CA VAL A 38 6.57 -14.51 -6.39
C VAL A 38 6.11 -13.53 -7.47
N GLY A 39 4.83 -13.53 -7.84
CA GLY A 39 4.29 -12.52 -8.76
C GLY A 39 4.43 -11.08 -8.23
N ARG A 40 4.10 -10.87 -6.95
CA ARG A 40 4.28 -9.57 -6.27
C ARG A 40 5.75 -9.13 -6.24
N LEU A 41 6.67 -10.05 -5.95
CA LEU A 41 8.11 -9.76 -5.90
C LEU A 41 8.69 -9.44 -7.28
N LEU A 42 8.33 -10.21 -8.31
CA LEU A 42 8.75 -9.96 -9.70
C LEU A 42 8.21 -8.63 -10.23
N TYR A 43 7.02 -8.23 -9.79
CA TYR A 43 6.45 -6.94 -10.14
C TYR A 43 7.16 -5.78 -9.41
N ALA A 44 7.40 -5.91 -8.10
CA ALA A 44 8.12 -4.92 -7.32
C ALA A 44 9.55 -4.69 -7.84
N ASP A 45 10.20 -5.75 -8.34
CA ASP A 45 11.51 -5.67 -9.01
C ASP A 45 11.46 -4.83 -10.29
N ARG A 46 10.43 -4.99 -11.14
CA ARG A 46 10.25 -4.14 -12.33
C ARG A 46 9.98 -2.68 -12.01
N VAL A 47 9.23 -2.41 -10.94
CA VAL A 47 8.97 -1.03 -10.47
C VAL A 47 10.26 -0.41 -9.92
N SER A 48 11.04 -1.18 -9.16
CA SER A 48 12.33 -0.72 -8.62
C SER A 48 13.40 -0.56 -9.71
N ALA A 49 13.33 -1.39 -10.77
CA ALA A 49 14.18 -1.27 -11.94
C ALA A 49 13.87 -0.01 -12.78
N ALA A 50 12.64 0.50 -12.71
CA ALA A 50 12.29 1.77 -13.35
C ALA A 50 12.90 2.97 -12.59
N CYS A 51 12.88 2.94 -11.25
CA CYS A 51 13.25 4.09 -10.43
C CYS A 51 13.67 3.67 -9.00
N THR A 52 14.81 4.17 -8.51
CA THR A 52 15.30 3.92 -7.14
C THR A 52 14.53 4.70 -6.07
N HIS A 53 13.80 5.74 -6.46
CA HIS A 53 13.03 6.60 -5.56
C HIS A 53 11.71 5.97 -5.08
N THR A 54 11.32 4.80 -5.61
CA THR A 54 10.05 4.12 -5.31
C THR A 54 9.85 3.79 -3.83
N GLY A 55 10.94 3.74 -3.05
CA GLY A 55 10.90 3.61 -1.59
C GLY A 55 10.37 4.84 -0.84
N GLN A 56 10.20 6.00 -1.49
CA GLN A 56 9.64 7.22 -0.89
C GLN A 56 8.11 7.33 -1.03
N ILE A 57 7.45 6.27 -1.50
CA ILE A 57 6.00 6.24 -1.71
C ILE A 57 5.29 5.81 -0.43
N GLU A 58 4.70 6.78 0.26
CA GLU A 58 3.88 6.58 1.46
C GLU A 58 2.37 6.63 1.14
N PHE A 59 1.97 7.52 0.22
CA PHE A 59 0.61 7.74 -0.25
C PHE A 59 0.43 7.10 -1.63
N GLY A 60 0.05 5.82 -1.63
CA GLY A 60 -0.23 5.07 -2.85
C GLY A 60 -1.65 5.23 -3.37
N GLU A 61 -2.62 5.53 -2.50
CA GLU A 61 -4.05 5.58 -2.81
C GLU A 61 -4.56 7.02 -2.88
N LEU A 62 -5.46 7.32 -3.83
CA LEU A 62 -6.09 8.64 -3.94
C LEU A 62 -7.15 8.83 -2.84
N PRO A 63 -7.28 10.04 -2.29
CA PRO A 63 -8.38 10.32 -1.37
C PRO A 63 -9.73 10.22 -2.10
N ALA A 64 -10.77 9.85 -1.36
CA ALA A 64 -12.12 9.66 -1.93
C ALA A 64 -12.68 10.91 -2.62
N GLN A 65 -12.22 12.09 -2.21
CA GLN A 65 -12.61 13.38 -2.79
C GLN A 65 -11.38 14.26 -2.98
N ILE A 66 -11.28 14.89 -4.15
CA ILE A 66 -10.20 15.80 -4.51
C ILE A 66 -10.82 17.13 -4.90
N ALA A 67 -10.64 18.15 -4.06
CA ALA A 67 -11.19 19.48 -4.31
C ALA A 67 -10.51 20.18 -5.50
N GLY A 68 -9.22 19.89 -5.72
CA GLY A 68 -8.41 20.52 -6.77
C GLY A 68 -6.98 20.76 -6.32
N CYS A 69 -6.26 21.54 -7.11
CA CYS A 69 -4.94 22.04 -6.72
C CYS A 69 -5.13 23.18 -5.71
N GLU A 70 -4.70 22.97 -4.46
CA GLU A 70 -4.85 23.92 -3.36
C GLU A 70 -4.31 25.31 -3.72
N ASP A 71 -3.07 25.36 -4.22
CA ASP A 71 -2.40 26.61 -4.57
C ASP A 71 -3.10 27.33 -5.73
N CYS A 72 -3.75 26.61 -6.66
CA CYS A 72 -4.58 27.23 -7.70
C CYS A 72 -5.90 27.76 -7.13
N LEU A 73 -6.52 27.05 -6.20
CA LEU A 73 -7.75 27.48 -5.54
C LEU A 73 -7.54 28.77 -4.75
N GLU A 74 -6.41 28.90 -4.05
CA GLU A 74 -6.06 30.10 -3.28
C GLU A 74 -5.96 31.35 -4.16
N ILE A 75 -5.40 31.23 -5.36
CA ILE A 75 -5.25 32.36 -6.29
C ILE A 75 -6.41 32.49 -7.30
N GLY A 76 -7.42 31.61 -7.22
CA GLY A 76 -8.53 31.59 -8.17
C GLY A 76 -8.13 31.23 -9.61
N ALA A 77 -7.06 30.45 -9.80
CA ALA A 77 -6.57 30.03 -11.10
C ALA A 77 -7.17 28.69 -11.55
N ARG A 78 -7.21 28.49 -12.86
CA ARG A 78 -7.60 27.21 -13.49
C ARG A 78 -6.41 26.26 -13.65
N TRP A 79 -6.71 24.97 -13.81
CA TRP A 79 -5.75 23.91 -14.14
C TRP A 79 -6.33 22.98 -15.22
N VAL A 80 -5.50 22.06 -15.71
CA VAL A 80 -5.87 21.04 -16.71
C VAL A 80 -6.08 19.68 -16.03
N HIS A 81 -5.01 19.11 -15.46
CA HIS A 81 -5.05 17.82 -14.75
C HIS A 81 -4.39 17.93 -13.39
N LEU A 82 -4.75 17.00 -12.51
CA LEU A 82 -4.25 16.92 -11.14
C LEU A 82 -3.26 15.77 -10.96
N ARG A 83 -2.31 15.98 -10.05
CA ARG A 83 -1.35 14.96 -9.61
C ARG A 83 -1.22 15.00 -8.11
N MET A 84 -1.07 13.82 -7.51
CA MET A 84 -0.84 13.68 -6.08
C MET A 84 0.62 13.35 -5.81
N CYS A 85 1.24 14.07 -4.89
CA CYS A 85 2.54 13.70 -4.35
C CYS A 85 2.42 12.41 -3.53
N THR A 86 3.22 11.41 -3.85
CA THR A 86 3.13 10.11 -3.16
C THR A 86 3.89 10.08 -1.84
N THR A 87 4.67 11.11 -1.51
CA THR A 87 5.38 11.20 -0.23
C THR A 87 4.58 11.92 0.84
N CYS A 88 3.76 12.92 0.47
CA CYS A 88 2.99 13.72 1.44
C CYS A 88 1.50 13.89 1.13
N GLY A 89 1.01 13.35 0.00
CA GLY A 89 -0.41 13.43 -0.38
C GLY A 89 -0.86 14.78 -0.96
N LYS A 90 0.01 15.78 -1.11
CA LYS A 90 -0.37 17.09 -1.68
C LYS A 90 -0.88 16.95 -3.12
N ILE A 91 -1.98 17.64 -3.44
CA ILE A 91 -2.54 17.69 -4.80
C ILE A 91 -2.06 18.95 -5.52
N GLY A 92 -1.38 18.76 -6.65
CA GLY A 92 -0.85 19.83 -7.49
C GLY A 92 -1.37 19.74 -8.93
N CYS A 93 -1.42 20.87 -9.64
CA CYS A 93 -1.72 20.90 -11.06
C CYS A 93 -0.51 20.43 -11.90
N CYS A 94 -0.81 19.76 -13.02
CA CYS A 94 0.20 19.19 -13.92
C CYS A 94 1.09 20.24 -14.60
N ASP A 95 2.15 19.78 -15.28
CA ASP A 95 3.09 20.63 -16.05
C ASP A 95 2.46 21.33 -17.27
N SER A 96 1.35 20.79 -17.78
CA SER A 96 0.56 21.40 -18.85
C SER A 96 -0.40 22.50 -18.33
N SER A 97 -0.54 22.63 -17.01
CA SER A 97 -1.26 23.74 -16.38
C SER A 97 -0.38 24.98 -16.29
N PRO A 98 -0.94 26.21 -16.29
CA PRO A 98 -0.14 27.44 -16.27
C PRO A 98 0.85 27.55 -15.10
N ASN A 99 0.45 27.06 -13.92
CA ASN A 99 1.20 27.25 -12.67
C ASN A 99 2.15 26.09 -12.30
N LYS A 100 1.94 24.89 -12.87
CA LYS A 100 2.83 23.72 -12.70
C LYS A 100 3.15 23.35 -11.25
N HIS A 101 2.16 23.46 -10.35
CA HIS A 101 2.37 23.30 -8.91
C HIS A 101 2.92 21.92 -8.51
N ALA A 102 2.54 20.83 -9.21
CA ALA A 102 3.09 19.51 -8.91
C ALA A 102 4.62 19.45 -9.13
N THR A 103 5.10 20.04 -10.22
CA THR A 103 6.54 20.08 -10.54
C THR A 103 7.31 21.00 -9.60
N LYS A 104 6.72 22.15 -9.25
CA LYS A 104 7.32 23.08 -8.29
C LYS A 104 7.47 22.40 -6.91
N HIS A 105 6.40 21.78 -6.43
CA HIS A 105 6.38 21.02 -5.18
C HIS A 105 7.46 19.94 -5.15
N ALA A 106 7.53 19.09 -6.19
CA ALA A 106 8.53 18.03 -6.27
C ALA A 106 9.98 18.53 -6.10
N ARG A 107 10.29 19.72 -6.66
CA ARG A 107 11.62 20.34 -6.57
C ARG A 107 11.89 21.03 -5.23
N GLU A 108 10.87 21.59 -4.60
CA GLU A 108 11.01 22.33 -3.34
C GLU A 108 11.10 21.41 -2.13
N THR A 109 10.42 20.27 -2.17
CA THR A 109 10.32 19.34 -1.04
C THR A 109 11.16 18.08 -1.20
N ASP A 110 11.88 17.92 -2.32
CA ASP A 110 12.59 16.68 -2.66
C ASP A 110 11.65 15.46 -2.67
N HIS A 111 10.43 15.66 -3.19
CA HIS A 111 9.44 14.58 -3.36
C HIS A 111 9.35 14.20 -4.84
N PRO A 112 10.20 13.27 -5.30
CA PRO A 112 10.40 13.07 -6.73
C PRO A 112 9.24 12.36 -7.42
N ILE A 113 8.37 11.66 -6.67
CA ILE A 113 7.32 10.82 -7.25
C ILE A 113 5.93 11.45 -7.06
N VAL A 114 5.18 11.44 -8.16
CA VAL A 114 3.75 11.77 -8.18
C VAL A 114 2.93 10.66 -8.81
N ARG A 115 1.67 10.57 -8.43
CA ARG A 115 0.64 9.71 -9.05
C ARG A 115 -0.34 10.59 -9.82
N SER A 116 -0.90 10.09 -10.92
CA SER A 116 -2.09 10.73 -11.51
C SER A 116 -3.25 10.76 -10.52
N ALA A 117 -3.97 11.87 -10.49
CA ALA A 117 -5.22 12.00 -9.73
C ALA A 117 -6.45 12.03 -10.64
N GLU A 118 -6.27 11.70 -11.92
CA GLU A 118 -7.37 11.65 -12.89
C GLU A 118 -8.15 10.33 -12.76
N PRO A 119 -9.48 10.36 -12.99
CA PRO A 119 -10.30 9.15 -12.91
C PRO A 119 -9.85 8.09 -13.93
N GLY A 120 -9.56 6.88 -13.43
CA GLY A 120 -9.17 5.74 -14.27
C GLY A 120 -7.69 5.66 -14.61
N GLU A 121 -6.85 6.51 -14.00
CA GLU A 121 -5.40 6.49 -14.18
C GLU A 121 -4.68 6.02 -12.90
N ASP A 122 -3.82 5.01 -13.03
CA ASP A 122 -3.07 4.41 -11.92
C ASP A 122 -1.54 4.47 -12.09
N TRP A 123 -1.08 5.36 -12.97
CA TRP A 123 0.33 5.56 -13.24
C TRP A 123 0.99 6.54 -12.26
N PHE A 124 2.30 6.38 -12.15
CA PHE A 124 3.22 7.15 -11.34
C PHE A 124 4.31 7.75 -12.25
N TRP A 125 4.86 8.88 -11.83
CA TRP A 125 5.92 9.60 -12.53
C TRP A 125 7.01 10.00 -11.53
N CYS A 126 8.26 9.69 -11.87
CA CYS A 126 9.43 10.22 -11.16
C CYS A 126 10.00 11.41 -11.93
N TYR A 127 10.05 12.58 -11.28
CA TYR A 127 10.63 13.80 -11.85
C TYR A 127 12.15 13.77 -11.97
N VAL A 128 12.83 12.94 -11.18
CA VAL A 128 14.30 12.84 -11.18
C VAL A 128 14.78 11.95 -12.31
N ASP A 129 14.18 10.76 -12.42
CA ASP A 129 14.56 9.76 -13.43
C ASP A 129 13.78 9.94 -14.75
N GLU A 130 12.78 10.84 -14.78
CA GLU A 130 11.89 11.09 -15.93
C GLU A 130 11.22 9.83 -16.49
N VAL A 131 10.87 8.92 -15.58
CA VAL A 131 10.21 7.65 -15.92
C VAL A 131 8.76 7.61 -15.45
N MET A 132 7.92 7.01 -16.29
CA MET A 132 6.56 6.61 -15.94
C MET A 132 6.55 5.13 -15.59
N PHE A 133 5.84 4.77 -14.53
CA PHE A 133 5.61 3.37 -14.14
C PHE A 133 4.25 3.21 -13.48
N GLU A 134 3.75 1.99 -13.43
CA GLU A 134 2.53 1.66 -12.68
C GLU A 134 2.92 0.92 -11.40
N ARG A 135 2.03 0.89 -10.40
CA ARG A 135 2.17 -0.01 -9.25
C ARG A 135 0.97 -0.94 -9.19
N ALA A 136 1.21 -2.25 -9.21
CA ALA A 136 0.22 -3.27 -8.98
C ALA A 136 -0.26 -3.11 -7.54
N ALA A 137 -1.55 -2.80 -7.42
CA ALA A 137 -2.27 -2.76 -6.15
C ALA A 137 -2.26 -4.13 -5.45
#